data_AF-A0A2E5XP93-F1
#
_entry.id   AF-A0A2E5XP93-F1
#
_cell.length_a   1.000
_cell.length_b   1.000
_cell.length_c   1.000
_cell.angle_alpha   90.00
_cell.angle_beta   90.00
_cell.angle_gamma   90.00
#
_symmetry.space_group_name_H-M   'P 1'
#
loop_
_entity.id
_entity.type
_entity.pdbx_description
1 polymer ?
#
loop_
_entity_poly.entity_id
_entity_poly.type
_entity_poly.pdbx_seq_one_letter_code
_entity_poly.pdbx_strand_id
1 'polypeptide(L)'
;MKFITGSSEDCNVPETDLSDDAVIKVSSRGERLWKILVDKDVSDVNRLHRKFCKILMVMSLAGGFSAYIGYLLAPECSDPDTIFEELGIMAFEISWLCFLLNVILWIVSLFKSELDSLSVFVWTMITATVMVISTLIFIEYILQDMFCGCWGICGIGSGWTYPGGY
;
A
#
# COMPACT_ATOMS: atom_id res chain seq x y z
N MET A 1 -24.00 62.60 -60.57
CA MET A 1 -24.43 62.97 -59.20
C MET A 1 -23.39 62.44 -58.24
N LYS A 2 -22.87 63.33 -57.37
CA LYS A 2 -21.76 63.12 -56.45
C LYS A 2 -22.36 62.99 -55.05
N PHE A 3 -22.09 61.91 -54.32
CA PHE A 3 -22.22 61.91 -52.87
C PHE A 3 -21.07 61.10 -52.27
N ILE A 4 -20.24 61.82 -51.52
CA ILE A 4 -19.17 61.33 -50.65
C ILE A 4 -19.71 61.46 -49.23
N THR A 5 -19.70 60.37 -48.48
CA THR A 5 -19.65 60.28 -47.01
C THR A 5 -18.96 58.93 -46.72
N GLY A 6 -17.84 58.79 -46.03
CA GLY A 6 -17.25 59.60 -44.99
C GLY A 6 -17.31 58.84 -43.65
N SER A 7 -16.27 58.02 -43.40
CA SER A 7 -15.74 57.62 -42.09
C SER A 7 -16.55 56.70 -41.15
N SER A 8 -16.06 55.47 -40.94
CA SER A 8 -15.90 54.89 -39.59
C SER A 8 -14.84 53.77 -39.63
N GLU A 9 -13.72 54.06 -38.97
CA GLU A 9 -12.90 53.13 -38.18
C GLU A 9 -12.07 52.08 -38.92
N ASP A 10 -10.84 52.50 -39.20
CA ASP A 10 -9.64 51.67 -39.25
C ASP A 10 -9.46 50.88 -37.94
N CYS A 11 -9.84 49.61 -37.93
CA CYS A 11 -9.19 48.61 -37.08
C CYS A 11 -8.17 47.87 -37.95
N ASN A 12 -7.10 48.58 -38.27
CA ASN A 12 -5.91 48.01 -38.89
C ASN A 12 -5.20 47.20 -37.80
N VAL A 13 -5.59 45.94 -37.63
CA VAL A 13 -4.83 44.97 -36.83
C VAL A 13 -3.71 44.47 -37.73
N PRO A 14 -2.43 44.77 -37.46
CA PRO A 14 -1.35 44.15 -38.19
C PRO A 14 -1.39 42.64 -37.91
N GLU A 15 -1.60 41.83 -38.95
CA GLU A 15 -1.39 40.39 -38.92
C GLU A 15 0.06 40.15 -38.48
N THR A 16 0.24 39.85 -37.20
CA THR A 16 1.50 39.38 -36.67
C THR A 16 1.63 37.90 -37.03
N ASP A 17 2.43 37.61 -38.04
CA ASP A 17 3.00 36.27 -38.36
C ASP A 17 3.89 35.71 -37.22
N LEU A 18 3.84 36.33 -36.03
CA LEU A 18 4.58 36.02 -34.81
C LEU A 18 3.70 35.31 -33.77
N SER A 19 2.70 34.55 -34.21
CA SER A 19 1.69 33.96 -33.32
C SER A 19 1.70 32.43 -33.34
N ASP A 20 1.68 31.80 -34.52
CA ASP A 20 1.28 30.39 -34.57
C ASP A 20 2.41 29.41 -34.19
N ASP A 21 3.64 29.66 -34.67
CA ASP A 21 4.80 28.84 -34.29
C ASP A 21 5.14 28.96 -32.80
N ALA A 22 4.96 30.15 -32.22
CA ALA A 22 5.18 30.40 -30.80
C ALA A 22 4.12 29.68 -29.94
N VAL A 23 2.85 29.74 -30.35
CA VAL A 23 1.74 29.06 -29.67
C VAL A 23 1.88 27.53 -29.74
N ILE A 24 2.23 26.97 -30.90
CA ILE A 24 2.49 25.53 -31.06
C ILE A 24 3.67 25.08 -30.17
N LYS A 25 4.73 25.89 -30.10
CA LYS A 25 5.91 25.58 -29.28
C LYS A 25 5.60 25.63 -27.78
N VAL A 26 4.77 26.58 -27.32
CA VAL A 26 4.31 26.67 -25.92
C VAL A 26 3.38 25.51 -25.58
N SER A 27 2.42 25.17 -26.45
CA SER A 27 1.51 24.02 -26.26
C SER A 27 2.28 22.70 -26.15
N SER A 28 3.21 22.44 -27.09
CA SER A 28 4.05 21.22 -27.07
C SER A 28 5.00 21.16 -25.88
N ARG A 29 5.37 22.32 -25.30
CA ARG A 29 6.18 22.38 -24.08
C ARG A 29 5.32 22.12 -22.84
N GLY A 30 4.09 22.64 -22.82
CA GLY A 30 3.09 22.35 -21.78
C GLY A 30 2.79 20.85 -21.69
N GLU A 31 2.45 20.20 -22.80
CA GLU A 31 2.19 18.75 -22.82
C GLU A 31 3.40 17.92 -22.37
N ARG A 32 4.62 18.32 -22.77
CA ARG A 32 5.85 17.64 -22.32
C ARG A 32 6.06 17.78 -20.82
N LEU A 33 5.83 18.96 -20.25
CA LEU A 33 5.94 19.18 -18.82
C LEU A 33 4.87 18.40 -18.04
N TRP A 34 3.62 18.39 -18.52
CA TRP A 34 2.56 17.59 -17.92
C TRP A 34 2.89 16.09 -17.93
N LYS A 35 3.39 15.56 -19.06
CA LYS A 35 3.84 14.15 -19.12
C LYS A 35 4.98 13.86 -18.14
N ILE A 36 5.97 14.74 -18.03
CA ILE A 36 7.09 14.56 -17.09
C ILE A 36 6.61 14.61 -15.63
N LEU A 37 5.69 15.52 -15.30
CA LEU A 37 5.15 15.64 -13.95
C LEU A 37 4.31 14.40 -13.58
N VAL A 38 3.41 13.98 -14.47
CA VAL A 38 2.58 12.77 -14.26
C VAL A 38 3.45 11.51 -14.15
N ASP A 39 4.44 11.34 -15.04
CA ASP A 39 5.36 10.19 -15.01
C ASP A 39 6.18 10.17 -13.71
N LYS A 40 6.60 11.34 -13.23
CA LYS A 40 7.31 11.46 -11.96
C LYS A 40 6.42 11.06 -10.78
N ASP A 41 5.18 11.55 -10.70
CA ASP A 41 4.25 11.20 -9.62
C ASP A 41 3.94 9.69 -9.61
N VAL A 42 3.71 9.10 -10.78
CA VAL A 42 3.50 7.64 -10.93
C VAL A 42 4.73 6.86 -10.46
N SER A 43 5.93 7.30 -10.84
CA SER A 43 7.18 6.64 -10.44
C SER A 43 7.40 6.68 -8.92
N ASP A 44 7.04 7.79 -8.27
CA ASP A 44 7.18 7.97 -6.82
C ASP A 44 6.18 7.10 -6.04
N VAL A 45 4.93 7.00 -6.51
CA VAL A 45 3.91 6.11 -5.94
C VAL A 45 4.34 4.65 -6.05
N ASN A 46 4.83 4.21 -7.22
CA ASN A 46 5.31 2.84 -7.41
C ASN A 46 6.51 2.53 -6.50
N ARG A 47 7.42 3.49 -6.33
CA ARG A 47 8.57 3.36 -5.44
C ARG A 47 8.14 3.25 -3.97
N LEU A 48 7.12 3.99 -3.56
CA LEU A 48 6.55 3.90 -2.21
C LEU A 48 5.88 2.54 -1.99
N HIS A 49 5.03 2.08 -2.91
CA HIS A 49 4.37 0.76 -2.85
C HIS A 49 5.40 -0.36 -2.70
N ARG A 50 6.46 -0.33 -3.50
CA ARG A 50 7.55 -1.31 -3.44
C ARG A 50 8.26 -1.32 -2.09
N LYS A 51 8.53 -0.15 -1.51
CA LYS A 51 9.15 -0.06 -0.17
C LYS A 51 8.22 -0.62 0.89
N PHE A 52 6.94 -0.27 0.83
CA PHE A 52 5.95 -0.74 1.78
C PHE A 52 5.77 -2.26 1.72
N CYS A 53 5.67 -2.84 0.52
CA CYS A 53 5.66 -4.29 0.31
C CYS A 53 6.86 -5.00 0.98
N LYS A 54 8.07 -4.45 0.81
CA LYS A 54 9.27 -5.01 1.46
C LYS A 54 9.20 -4.94 2.99
N ILE A 55 8.71 -3.83 3.54
CA ILE A 55 8.55 -3.69 4.98
C ILE A 55 7.56 -4.74 5.50
N LEU A 56 6.44 -4.97 4.82
CA LEU A 56 5.47 -5.99 5.22
C LEU A 56 6.04 -7.40 5.16
N MET A 57 6.81 -7.74 4.12
CA MET A 57 7.49 -9.04 4.04
C MET A 57 8.41 -9.25 5.25
N VAL A 58 9.23 -8.25 5.58
CA VAL A 58 10.16 -8.34 6.72
C VAL A 58 9.40 -8.40 8.03
N MET A 59 8.35 -7.60 8.19
CA MET A 59 7.53 -7.56 9.40
C MET A 59 6.79 -8.88 9.63
N SER A 60 6.26 -9.50 8.58
CA SER A 60 5.62 -10.83 8.65
C SER A 60 6.62 -11.92 9.03
N LEU A 61 7.80 -11.95 8.41
CA LEU A 61 8.83 -12.96 8.73
C LEU A 61 9.42 -12.75 10.13
N ALA A 62 9.75 -11.52 10.49
CA ALA A 62 10.31 -11.19 11.80
C ALA A 62 9.29 -11.39 12.93
N GLY A 63 8.03 -11.03 12.68
CA GLY A 63 6.92 -11.27 13.61
C GLY A 63 6.69 -12.75 13.85
N GLY A 64 6.60 -13.56 12.78
CA GLY A 64 6.44 -15.01 12.88
C GLY A 64 7.62 -15.69 13.58
N PHE A 65 8.86 -15.25 13.31
CA PHE A 65 10.05 -15.76 13.99
C PHE A 65 10.11 -15.36 15.47
N SER A 66 9.70 -14.13 15.81
CA SER A 66 9.60 -13.68 17.20
C SER A 66 8.54 -14.46 17.97
N ALA A 67 7.38 -14.71 17.35
CA ALA A 67 6.33 -15.56 17.91
C ALA A 67 6.83 -16.99 18.16
N TYR A 68 7.59 -17.56 17.22
CA TYR A 68 8.22 -18.86 17.39
C TYR A 68 9.22 -18.90 18.56
N ILE A 69 10.04 -17.85 18.72
CA ILE A 69 10.94 -17.75 19.87
C ILE A 69 10.15 -17.64 21.18
N GLY A 70 9.08 -16.85 21.20
CA GLY A 70 8.18 -16.72 22.35
C GLY A 70 7.63 -18.08 22.78
N TYR A 71 7.09 -18.83 21.81
CA TYR A 71 6.62 -20.20 22.01
C TYR A 71 7.70 -21.14 22.57
N LEU A 72 8.95 -21.06 22.10
CA LEU A 72 10.04 -21.88 22.64
C LEU A 72 10.40 -21.53 24.09
N LEU A 73 10.19 -20.28 24.50
CA LEU A 73 10.50 -19.80 25.85
C LEU A 73 9.36 -20.08 26.84
N ALA A 74 8.12 -20.09 26.37
CA ALA A 74 6.91 -20.34 27.15
C ALA A 74 5.94 -21.23 26.34
N PRO A 75 6.17 -22.55 26.28
CA PRO A 75 5.40 -23.44 25.42
C PRO A 75 4.02 -23.82 25.98
N GLU A 76 3.78 -23.62 27.28
CA GLU A 76 2.52 -23.96 27.95
C GLU A 76 1.64 -22.72 28.11
N CYS A 77 0.33 -22.85 27.85
CA CYS A 77 -0.64 -21.75 28.03
C CYS A 77 -0.77 -21.22 29.48
N SER A 78 -0.13 -21.89 30.45
CA SER A 78 -0.10 -21.48 31.86
C SER A 78 1.09 -20.61 32.21
N ASP A 79 2.08 -20.52 31.33
CA ASP A 79 3.21 -19.63 31.49
C ASP A 79 2.82 -18.20 31.07
N PRO A 80 3.36 -17.17 31.72
CA PRO A 80 3.08 -15.79 31.33
C PRO A 80 3.64 -15.49 29.93
N ASP A 81 2.80 -14.96 29.05
CA ASP A 81 3.16 -14.57 27.68
C ASP A 81 4.46 -13.76 27.67
N THR A 82 5.38 -14.15 26.81
CA THR A 82 6.66 -13.43 26.69
C THR A 82 6.49 -12.19 25.82
N ILE A 83 7.29 -11.15 26.07
CA ILE A 83 7.27 -9.92 25.25
C ILE A 83 7.53 -10.23 23.75
N PHE A 84 8.29 -11.28 23.46
CA PHE A 84 8.60 -11.71 22.09
C PHE A 84 7.40 -12.35 21.38
N GLU A 85 6.53 -13.00 22.14
CA GLU A 85 5.29 -13.61 21.66
C GLU A 85 4.26 -12.54 21.30
N GLU A 86 3.92 -11.68 22.26
CA GLU A 86 2.92 -10.62 22.07
C GLU A 86 3.35 -9.65 20.95
N LEU A 87 4.63 -9.22 20.94
CA LEU A 87 5.15 -8.33 19.90
C LEU A 87 5.23 -9.04 18.54
N GLY A 88 5.60 -10.33 18.53
CA GLY A 88 5.70 -11.13 17.32
C GLY A 88 4.35 -11.28 16.62
N ILE A 89 3.33 -11.59 17.39
CA ILE A 89 1.97 -11.81 16.90
C ILE A 89 1.32 -10.49 16.50
N MET A 90 1.43 -9.44 17.31
CA MET A 90 0.97 -8.10 16.91
C MET A 90 1.62 -7.66 15.59
N ALA A 91 2.94 -7.86 15.45
CA ALA A 91 3.63 -7.51 14.20
C ALA A 91 3.14 -8.35 13.02
N PHE A 92 2.86 -9.64 13.24
CA PHE A 92 2.33 -10.54 12.22
C PHE A 92 0.91 -10.15 11.81
N GLU A 93 0.00 -9.89 12.75
CA GLU A 93 -1.39 -9.49 12.47
C GLU A 93 -1.47 -8.13 11.77
N ILE A 94 -0.72 -7.13 12.25
CA ILE A 94 -0.63 -5.82 11.61
C ILE A 94 -0.13 -5.97 10.17
N SER A 95 0.83 -6.86 9.93
CA SER A 95 1.32 -7.11 8.58
C SER A 95 0.21 -7.63 7.65
N TRP A 96 -0.66 -8.52 8.14
CA TRP A 96 -1.82 -9.02 7.40
C TRP A 96 -2.84 -7.92 7.11
N LEU A 97 -3.21 -7.13 8.11
CA LEU A 97 -4.13 -6.01 7.92
C LEU A 97 -3.59 -5.00 6.90
N CYS A 98 -2.31 -4.64 6.99
CA CYS A 98 -1.67 -3.74 6.03
C CYS A 98 -1.54 -4.36 4.63
N PHE A 99 -1.40 -5.68 4.52
CA PHE A 99 -1.39 -6.34 3.22
C PHE A 99 -2.77 -6.30 2.55
N LEU A 100 -3.87 -6.44 3.29
CA LEU A 100 -5.22 -6.26 2.72
C LEU A 100 -5.39 -4.85 2.12
N LEU A 101 -4.87 -3.82 2.80
CA LEU A 101 -4.83 -2.46 2.26
C LEU A 101 -4.00 -2.36 0.96
N ASN A 102 -2.88 -3.09 0.86
CA ASN A 102 -2.11 -3.17 -0.38
C ASN A 102 -2.85 -3.85 -1.52
N VAL A 103 -3.65 -4.88 -1.24
CA VAL A 103 -4.50 -5.53 -2.24
C VAL A 103 -5.55 -4.54 -2.76
N ILE A 104 -6.15 -3.74 -1.87
CA ILE A 104 -7.09 -2.68 -2.26
C ILE A 104 -6.41 -1.63 -3.14
N LEU A 105 -5.20 -1.17 -2.77
CA LEU A 105 -4.42 -0.23 -3.58
C LEU A 105 -4.10 -0.80 -4.97
N TRP A 106 -3.76 -2.08 -5.05
CA TRP A 106 -3.56 -2.75 -6.33
C TRP A 106 -4.84 -2.79 -7.16
N ILE A 107 -5.99 -3.14 -6.56
CA ILE A 107 -7.29 -3.14 -7.27
C ILE A 107 -7.61 -1.73 -7.82
N VAL A 108 -7.39 -0.69 -7.03
CA VAL A 108 -7.58 0.70 -7.47
C VAL A 108 -6.63 1.05 -8.63
N SER A 109 -5.41 0.52 -8.63
CA SER A 109 -4.45 0.75 -9.72
C SER A 109 -4.89 0.15 -11.06
N LEU A 110 -5.74 -0.89 -11.07
CA LEU A 110 -6.28 -1.48 -12.31
C LEU A 110 -7.26 -0.55 -13.03
N PHE A 111 -7.91 0.37 -12.30
CA PHE A 111 -8.88 1.30 -12.87
C PHE A 111 -8.25 2.64 -13.29
N LYS A 112 -6.96 2.86 -13.02
CA LYS A 112 -6.22 4.06 -13.43
C LYS A 112 -5.13 3.69 -14.45
N SER A 113 -5.33 4.05 -15.72
CA SER A 113 -4.37 3.69 -16.78
C SER A 113 -3.03 4.43 -16.73
N GLU A 114 -2.85 5.37 -15.79
CA GLU A 114 -1.57 6.08 -15.57
C GLU A 114 -0.63 5.33 -14.63
N LEU A 115 -1.09 4.34 -13.86
CA LEU A 115 -0.22 3.56 -12.98
C LEU A 115 0.39 2.37 -13.74
N ASP A 116 1.69 2.12 -13.54
CA ASP A 116 2.37 0.89 -13.98
C ASP A 116 1.85 -0.31 -13.16
N SER A 117 0.63 -0.72 -13.51
CA SER A 117 -0.19 -1.71 -12.80
C SER A 117 0.46 -3.10 -12.76
N LEU A 118 1.31 -3.41 -13.74
CA LEU A 118 2.06 -4.67 -13.78
C LEU A 118 3.11 -4.71 -12.66
N SER A 119 3.87 -3.62 -12.48
CA SER A 119 4.89 -3.55 -11.42
C SER A 119 4.26 -3.64 -10.03
N VAL A 120 3.18 -2.88 -9.79
CA VAL A 120 2.41 -2.93 -8.54
C VAL A 120 1.85 -4.33 -8.30
N PHE A 121 1.28 -4.96 -9.32
CA PHE A 121 0.76 -6.33 -9.25
C PHE A 121 1.82 -7.34 -8.83
N VAL A 122 2.97 -7.35 -9.51
CA VAL A 122 4.04 -8.32 -9.25
C VAL A 122 4.57 -8.16 -7.82
N TRP A 123 4.77 -6.93 -7.33
CA TRP A 123 5.20 -6.72 -5.94
C TRP A 123 4.15 -7.14 -4.92
N THR A 124 2.87 -6.88 -5.18
CA THR A 124 1.77 -7.36 -4.32
C THR A 124 1.71 -8.89 -4.30
N MET A 125 1.84 -9.56 -5.45
CA MET A 125 1.86 -11.02 -5.54
C MET A 125 3.05 -11.65 -4.82
N ILE A 126 4.24 -11.10 -4.98
CA ILE A 126 5.44 -11.58 -4.25
C ILE A 126 5.21 -11.44 -2.74
N THR A 127 4.70 -10.30 -2.30
CA THR A 127 4.38 -10.05 -0.88
C THR A 127 3.36 -11.08 -0.38
N ALA A 128 2.30 -11.31 -1.16
CA ALA A 128 1.26 -12.29 -0.85
C ALA A 128 1.86 -13.69 -0.67
N THR A 129 2.70 -14.12 -1.61
CA THR A 129 3.36 -15.44 -1.55
C THR A 129 4.24 -15.57 -0.31
N VAL A 130 5.05 -14.56 0.00
CA VAL A 130 5.91 -14.58 1.21
C VAL A 130 5.04 -14.64 2.47
N MET A 131 3.96 -13.88 2.55
CA MET A 131 3.07 -13.87 3.70
C MET A 131 2.30 -15.17 3.87
N VAL A 132 1.83 -15.78 2.78
CA VAL A 132 1.19 -17.10 2.83
C VAL A 132 2.18 -18.17 3.29
N ILE A 133 3.40 -18.18 2.74
CA ILE A 133 4.45 -19.11 3.18
C ILE A 133 4.78 -18.90 4.66
N SER A 134 4.96 -17.65 5.10
CA SER A 134 5.22 -17.31 6.50
C SER A 134 4.07 -17.77 7.39
N THR A 135 2.83 -17.55 6.96
CA THR A 135 1.64 -18.04 7.68
C THR A 135 1.70 -19.55 7.81
N LEU A 136 1.90 -20.30 6.72
CA LEU A 136 1.92 -21.76 6.76
C LEU A 136 3.03 -22.33 7.66
N ILE A 137 4.17 -21.65 7.75
CA ILE A 137 5.28 -22.07 8.62
C ILE A 137 4.95 -21.80 10.09
N PHE A 138 4.35 -20.65 10.40
CA PHE A 138 4.16 -20.18 11.78
C PHE A 138 2.72 -20.32 12.31
N ILE A 139 1.81 -20.89 11.54
CA ILE A 139 0.38 -20.95 11.87
C ILE A 139 0.11 -21.69 13.19
N GLU A 140 0.85 -22.76 13.47
CA GLU A 140 0.65 -23.52 14.71
C GLU A 140 1.01 -22.68 15.94
N TYR A 141 2.10 -21.90 15.87
CA TYR A 141 2.54 -21.04 16.96
C TYR A 141 1.61 -19.84 17.14
N ILE A 142 1.18 -19.22 16.04
CA ILE A 142 0.26 -18.08 16.08
C ILE A 142 -1.11 -18.50 16.60
N LEU A 143 -1.66 -19.63 16.11
CA LEU A 143 -2.94 -20.13 16.58
C LEU A 143 -2.85 -20.59 18.03
N GLN A 144 -1.75 -21.21 18.44
CA GLN A 144 -1.58 -21.61 19.83
C GLN A 144 -1.72 -20.42 20.77
N ASP A 145 -1.03 -19.30 20.53
CA ASP A 145 -1.12 -18.13 21.40
C ASP A 145 -2.52 -17.46 21.34
N MET A 146 -3.11 -17.32 20.14
CA MET A 146 -4.48 -16.79 19.98
C MET A 146 -5.54 -17.61 20.74
N PHE A 147 -5.28 -18.91 20.99
CA PHE A 147 -6.19 -19.80 21.72
C PHE A 147 -5.73 -20.16 23.13
N CYS A 148 -4.45 -19.92 23.48
CA CYS A 148 -3.91 -20.04 24.84
C CYS A 148 -4.26 -18.81 25.67
N GLY A 149 -4.19 -17.61 25.07
CA GLY A 149 -4.65 -16.37 25.68
C GLY A 149 -6.19 -16.26 25.68
N CYS A 150 -6.74 -15.44 26.58
CA CYS A 150 -8.20 -15.18 26.64
C CYS A 150 -8.72 -14.32 25.45
N TRP A 151 -8.02 -14.32 24.31
CA TRP A 151 -8.31 -13.53 23.12
C TRP A 151 -9.11 -14.29 22.04
N GLY A 152 -9.17 -15.62 22.07
CA GLY A 152 -9.81 -16.43 21.02
C GLY A 152 -11.19 -16.99 21.35
N ILE A 153 -11.33 -17.70 22.48
CA ILE A 153 -12.56 -18.19 23.14
C ILE A 153 -12.09 -18.78 24.47
N CYS A 154 -12.31 -18.10 25.60
CA CYS A 154 -12.07 -18.73 26.89
C CYS A 154 -13.16 -19.81 27.10
N GLY A 155 -12.81 -21.11 26.96
CA GLY A 155 -13.59 -22.20 27.57
C GLY A 155 -14.43 -23.14 26.69
N ILE A 156 -13.94 -23.61 25.53
CA ILE A 156 -14.60 -24.75 24.82
C ILE A 156 -13.74 -26.04 24.74
N GLY A 157 -12.46 -26.00 25.12
CA GLY A 157 -11.55 -27.16 24.99
C GLY A 157 -11.21 -27.93 26.28
N SER A 158 -11.13 -27.26 27.43
CA SER A 158 -10.76 -27.90 28.70
C SER A 158 -11.94 -27.83 29.66
N GLY A 159 -12.80 -28.84 29.59
CA GLY A 159 -13.67 -29.13 30.72
C GLY A 159 -12.82 -29.23 32.00
N TRP A 160 -13.30 -28.54 33.03
CA TRP A 160 -12.98 -28.70 34.45
C TRP A 160 -11.80 -27.90 35.04
N THR A 161 -12.20 -26.97 35.92
CA THR A 161 -11.67 -26.76 37.30
C THR A 161 -10.32 -26.04 37.47
N TYR A 162 -10.13 -25.07 38.37
CA TYR A 162 -10.95 -24.54 39.47
C TYR A 162 -10.33 -23.20 40.00
N PRO A 163 -10.84 -22.57 41.08
CA PRO A 163 -10.80 -21.14 41.33
C PRO A 163 -9.73 -20.74 42.37
N GLY A 164 -9.53 -19.44 42.55
CA GLY A 164 -8.88 -18.91 43.76
C GLY A 164 -7.36 -18.98 43.74
N GLY A 165 -6.75 -17.82 43.58
CA GLY A 165 -5.31 -17.65 43.69
C GLY A 165 -4.87 -16.23 44.01
N TYR A 166 -5.75 -15.39 44.61
CA TYR A 166 -5.46 -14.35 45.61
C TYR A 166 -6.77 -13.99 46.32
#